data_AF-A0A7S1WHF3-F1
#
_entry.id   AF-A0A7S1WHF3-F1
#
_cell.length_a   1.000
_cell.length_b   1.000
_cell.length_c   1.000
_cell.angle_alpha   90.00
_cell.angle_beta   90.00
_cell.angle_gamma   90.00
#
_symmetry.space_group_name_H-M   'P 1'
#
loop_
_entity.id
_entity.type
_entity.pdbx_description
1 polymer ?
#
loop_
_entity_poly.entity_id
_entity_poly.type
_entity_poly.pdbx_seq_one_letter_code
_entity_poly.pdbx_strand_id
1 'polypeptide(L)'
;NLRRRIIALSWIDFQHLGVPPVDPALLSLAIKELQQIDRYKAPRDKLVCILNACHVINKVLGKTMVEAGAAVRPLSADDFLPLLIYAVIRANAPRLHSNAEFAAAF
;
A
#
# COMPACT_ATOMS: atom_id res chain seq x y z
N ASN A 1 -5.03 -19.45 -2.50
CA ASN A 1 -4.36 -18.99 -1.26
C ASN A 1 -3.55 -17.73 -1.57
N LEU A 2 -4.04 -16.55 -1.17
CA LEU A 2 -3.47 -15.24 -1.52
C LEU A 2 -2.01 -15.06 -1.07
N ARG A 3 -1.65 -15.52 0.13
CA ARG A 3 -0.30 -15.38 0.69
C ARG A 3 0.76 -16.06 -0.19
N ARG A 4 0.46 -17.25 -0.73
CA ARG A 4 1.38 -17.94 -1.65
C ARG A 4 1.64 -17.13 -2.91
N ARG A 5 0.60 -16.46 -3.45
CA ARG A 5 0.74 -15.58 -4.61
C ARG A 5 1.59 -14.35 -4.28
N ILE A 6 1.38 -13.72 -3.12
CA ILE A 6 2.20 -12.58 -2.67
C ILE A 6 3.68 -12.98 -2.57
N ILE A 7 3.98 -14.13 -1.95
CA ILE A 7 5.37 -14.62 -1.84
C ILE A 7 5.98 -14.86 -3.22
N ALA A 8 5.25 -15.45 -4.16
CA ALA A 8 5.74 -15.66 -5.53
C ALA A 8 6.00 -14.35 -6.30
N LEU A 9 5.45 -13.22 -5.84
CA LEU A 9 5.64 -11.89 -6.41
C LEU A 9 6.67 -11.04 -5.65
N SER A 10 7.43 -11.61 -4.71
CA SER A 10 8.40 -10.85 -3.90
C SER A 10 9.55 -10.24 -4.71
N TRP A 11 9.74 -10.67 -5.95
CA TRP A 11 10.73 -10.14 -6.89
C TRP A 11 10.28 -8.84 -7.58
N ILE A 12 9.00 -8.46 -7.47
CA ILE A 12 8.48 -7.24 -8.10
C ILE A 12 9.13 -6.00 -7.48
N ASP A 13 9.69 -5.18 -8.36
CA ASP A 13 10.17 -3.83 -8.08
C ASP A 13 9.33 -2.74 -8.78
N PHE A 14 9.51 -1.46 -8.41
CA PHE A 14 8.71 -0.31 -8.89
C PHE A 14 8.55 -0.25 -10.41
N GLN A 15 9.64 -0.50 -11.15
CA GLN A 15 9.65 -0.48 -12.62
C GLN A 15 8.65 -1.46 -13.27
N HIS A 16 8.41 -2.62 -12.63
CA HIS A 16 7.48 -3.62 -13.16
C HIS A 16 6.02 -3.20 -13.03
N LEU A 17 5.75 -2.21 -12.17
CA LEU A 17 4.43 -1.63 -11.93
C LEU A 17 4.29 -0.25 -12.60
N GLY A 18 5.29 0.18 -13.39
CA GLY A 18 5.30 1.50 -14.04
C GLY A 18 5.42 2.67 -13.06
N VAL A 19 5.91 2.43 -11.84
CA VAL A 19 6.07 3.47 -10.81
C VAL A 19 7.50 4.01 -10.85
N PRO A 20 7.71 5.34 -10.84
CA PRO A 20 9.05 5.88 -10.62
C PRO A 20 9.59 5.45 -9.24
N PRO A 21 10.90 5.38 -9.05
CA PRO A 21 11.46 5.11 -7.73
C PRO A 21 10.95 6.12 -6.69
N VAL A 22 10.45 5.62 -5.57
CA VAL A 22 10.00 6.43 -4.43
C VAL A 22 10.95 6.23 -3.25
N ASP A 23 10.90 7.17 -2.29
CA ASP A 23 11.65 7.07 -1.04
C ASP A 23 11.23 5.80 -0.24
N PRO A 24 12.12 4.79 -0.10
CA PRO A 24 11.80 3.55 0.60
C PRO A 24 11.49 3.74 2.08
N ALA A 25 12.09 4.75 2.73
CA ALA A 25 11.86 5.04 4.13
C ALA A 25 10.44 5.54 4.36
N LEU A 26 9.95 6.44 3.50
CA LEU A 26 8.57 6.92 3.56
C LEU A 26 7.57 5.82 3.21
N LEU A 27 7.85 5.03 2.17
CA LEU A 27 6.98 3.91 1.80
C LEU A 27 6.91 2.83 2.89
N SER A 28 7.99 2.65 3.67
CA SER A 28 8.01 1.70 4.79
C SER A 28 6.93 1.98 5.84
N LEU A 29 6.48 3.24 5.95
CA LEU A 29 5.41 3.62 6.86
C LEU A 29 4.07 3.00 6.41
N ALA A 30 3.75 3.05 5.11
CA ALA A 30 2.52 2.43 4.57
C ALA A 30 2.54 0.91 4.72
N ILE A 31 3.71 0.30 4.48
CA ILE A 31 3.92 -1.15 4.65
C ILE A 31 3.66 -1.56 6.10
N LYS A 32 4.17 -0.79 7.08
CA LYS A 32 3.98 -1.05 8.51
C LYS A 32 2.51 -0.96 8.93
N GLU A 33 1.76 0.02 8.42
CA GLU A 33 0.32 0.13 8.66
C GLU A 33 -0.44 -1.12 8.20
N LEU A 34 -0.18 -1.58 6.96
CA LEU A 34 -0.79 -2.82 6.44
C LEU A 34 -0.42 -4.05 7.27
N GLN A 35 0.80 -4.13 7.81
CA GLN A 35 1.22 -5.22 8.69
C GLN A 35 0.47 -5.25 10.03
N GLN A 36 -0.14 -4.14 10.46
CA GLN A 36 -0.93 -4.10 11.70
C GLN A 36 -2.34 -4.68 11.56
N ILE A 37 -2.87 -4.82 10.34
CA ILE A 37 -4.29 -5.15 10.11
C ILE A 37 -4.77 -6.41 10.87
N ASP A 38 -3.89 -7.39 11.02
CA ASP A 38 -4.19 -8.65 11.68
C ASP A 38 -4.12 -8.59 13.21
N ARG A 39 -3.52 -7.54 13.77
CA ARG A 39 -3.41 -7.32 15.23
C ARG A 39 -4.69 -6.79 15.84
N TYR A 40 -5.45 -6.00 15.09
CA TYR A 40 -6.69 -5.41 15.56
C TYR A 40 -7.85 -6.39 15.45
N LYS A 41 -8.78 -6.35 16.41
CA LYS A 41 -9.98 -7.19 16.42
C LYS A 41 -11.18 -6.49 15.79
N ALA A 42 -11.36 -5.19 16.06
CA ALA A 42 -12.50 -4.42 15.57
C ALA A 42 -12.36 -4.14 14.05
N PRO A 43 -13.45 -4.25 13.27
CA PRO A 43 -13.41 -4.01 11.82
C PRO A 43 -13.02 -2.57 11.50
N ARG A 44 -13.51 -1.60 12.30
CA ARG A 44 -13.10 -0.19 12.20
C ARG A 44 -11.60 0.00 12.28
N ASP A 45 -10.92 -0.65 13.22
CA ASP A 45 -9.47 -0.50 13.40
C ASP A 45 -8.68 -1.17 12.27
N LYS A 46 -9.22 -2.24 11.67
CA LYS A 46 -8.67 -2.82 10.43
C LYS A 46 -8.79 -1.86 9.26
N LEU A 47 -9.93 -1.18 9.10
CA LEU A 47 -10.12 -0.13 8.10
C LEU A 47 -9.14 1.03 8.32
N VAL A 48 -8.90 1.44 9.56
CA VAL A 48 -7.92 2.49 9.89
C VAL A 48 -6.52 2.12 9.39
N CYS A 49 -6.08 0.86 9.54
CA CYS A 49 -4.79 0.42 8.98
C CYS A 49 -4.71 0.60 7.46
N ILE A 50 -5.79 0.25 6.75
CA ILE A 50 -5.88 0.39 5.29
C ILE A 50 -5.85 1.88 4.92
N LEU A 51 -6.66 2.71 5.57
CA LEU A 51 -6.75 4.15 5.31
C LEU A 51 -5.42 4.87 5.60
N ASN A 52 -4.76 4.54 6.70
CA ASN A 52 -3.45 5.10 7.03
C ASN A 52 -2.40 4.74 5.98
N ALA A 53 -2.38 3.48 5.51
CA ALA A 53 -1.50 3.08 4.42
C ALA A 53 -1.79 3.91 3.14
N CYS A 54 -3.06 4.08 2.77
CA CYS A 54 -3.46 4.91 1.65
C CYS A 54 -3.02 6.38 1.80
N HIS A 55 -3.18 6.96 2.99
CA HIS A 55 -2.76 8.34 3.27
C HIS A 55 -1.25 8.51 3.16
N VAL A 56 -0.47 7.55 3.66
CA VAL A 56 0.99 7.56 3.50
C VAL A 56 1.36 7.48 2.02
N ILE A 57 0.77 6.54 1.26
CA ILE A 57 1.02 6.37 -0.18
C ILE A 57 0.78 7.69 -0.93
N ASN A 58 -0.34 8.37 -0.68
CA ASN A 58 -0.64 9.66 -1.30
C ASN A 58 0.40 10.74 -0.96
N LYS A 59 0.90 10.78 0.28
CA LYS A 59 1.98 11.70 0.68
C LYS A 59 3.29 11.38 -0.04
N VAL A 60 3.63 10.08 -0.16
CA VAL A 60 4.83 9.64 -0.89
C VAL A 60 4.75 10.08 -2.35
N LEU A 61 3.65 9.78 -3.04
CA LEU A 61 3.45 10.15 -4.43
C LEU A 61 3.50 11.68 -4.63
N GLY A 62 2.81 12.43 -3.77
CA GLY A 62 2.84 13.89 -3.83
C GLY A 62 4.26 14.46 -3.73
N LYS A 63 5.07 13.92 -2.80
CA LYS A 63 6.47 14.32 -2.66
C LYS A 63 7.29 13.94 -3.91
N THR A 64 7.17 12.70 -4.38
CA THR A 64 7.91 12.21 -5.56
C THR A 64 7.57 13.01 -6.82
N MET A 65 6.30 13.39 -7.04
CA MET A 65 5.91 14.19 -8.21
C MET A 65 6.50 15.61 -8.15
N VAL A 66 6.51 16.23 -6.96
CA VAL A 66 7.11 17.56 -6.76
C VAL A 66 8.62 17.51 -7.00
N GLU A 67 9.31 16.50 -6.49
CA GLU A 67 10.75 16.30 -6.70
C GLU A 67 11.11 16.02 -8.16
N ALA A 68 10.21 15.36 -8.90
CA ALA A 68 10.37 15.10 -10.33
C ALA A 68 10.07 16.32 -11.23
N GLY A 69 9.68 17.47 -10.66
CA GLY A 69 9.30 18.65 -11.43
C GLY A 69 8.06 18.46 -12.30
N ALA A 70 7.20 17.49 -11.97
CA ALA A 70 5.98 17.22 -12.71
C ALA A 70 5.00 18.38 -12.55
N ALA A 71 4.18 18.62 -13.58
CA ALA A 71 3.11 19.61 -13.51
C ALA A 71 2.19 19.30 -12.32
N VAL A 72 1.86 20.33 -11.54
CA VAL A 72 0.99 20.19 -10.37
C VAL A 72 -0.38 19.73 -10.85
N ARG A 73 -0.70 18.46 -10.62
CA ARG A 73 -2.01 17.87 -10.86
C ARG A 73 -2.45 17.03 -9.67
N PRO A 74 -3.75 16.82 -9.48
CA PRO A 74 -4.24 15.82 -8.55
C PRO A 74 -3.69 14.43 -8.89
N LEU A 75 -3.38 13.65 -7.86
CA LEU A 75 -3.05 12.24 -8.00
C LEU A 75 -4.28 11.47 -8.51
N SER A 76 -4.08 10.63 -9.52
CA SER A 76 -5.11 9.75 -10.05
C SER A 76 -4.99 8.34 -9.46
N ALA A 77 -5.96 7.49 -9.78
CA ALA A 77 -5.88 6.07 -9.44
C ALA A 77 -4.67 5.38 -10.10
N ASP A 78 -4.25 5.84 -11.28
CA ASP A 78 -3.11 5.27 -12.00
C ASP A 78 -1.77 5.59 -11.31
N ASP A 79 -1.69 6.71 -10.58
CA ASP A 79 -0.52 7.00 -9.72
C ASP A 79 -0.54 6.14 -8.45
N PHE A 80 -1.73 5.99 -7.86
CA PHE A 80 -1.94 5.41 -6.54
C PHE A 80 -1.89 3.88 -6.51
N LEU A 81 -2.68 3.24 -7.37
CA LEU A 81 -2.94 1.81 -7.32
C LEU A 81 -1.66 0.97 -7.47
N PRO A 82 -0.72 1.28 -8.38
CA PRO A 82 0.54 0.56 -8.48
C PRO A 82 1.35 0.57 -7.19
N LEU A 83 1.44 1.73 -6.51
CA LEU A 83 2.19 1.83 -5.25
C LEU A 83 1.48 1.12 -4.10
N LEU A 84 0.15 1.09 -4.09
CA LEU A 84 -0.63 0.26 -3.16
C LEU A 84 -0.39 -1.24 -3.39
N ILE A 85 -0.39 -1.71 -4.64
CA ILE A 85 -0.08 -3.10 -4.99
C ILE A 85 1.31 -3.46 -4.47
N TYR A 86 2.29 -2.61 -4.72
CA TYR A 86 3.65 -2.79 -4.21
C TYR A 86 3.66 -2.89 -2.67
N ALA A 87 3.03 -1.95 -1.99
CA ALA A 87 2.97 -1.93 -0.53
C ALA A 87 2.31 -3.20 0.04
N VAL A 88 1.25 -3.71 -0.60
CA VAL A 88 0.58 -4.97 -0.23
C VAL A 88 1.52 -6.17 -0.38
N ILE A 89 2.24 -6.26 -1.51
CA ILE A 89 3.20 -7.33 -1.75
C ILE A 89 4.30 -7.31 -0.68
N ARG A 90 4.87 -6.12 -0.42
CA ARG A 90 5.94 -5.95 0.58
C ARG A 90 5.47 -6.16 2.02
N ALA A 91 4.24 -5.78 2.35
CA ALA A 91 3.66 -5.99 3.67
C ALA A 91 3.45 -7.47 3.96
N ASN A 92 3.00 -8.24 2.96
CA ASN A 92 2.70 -9.68 3.09
C ASN A 92 1.92 -10.00 4.39
N ALA A 93 0.91 -9.17 4.67
CA ALA A 93 0.19 -9.20 5.94
C ALA A 93 -0.52 -10.57 6.13
N PRO A 94 -0.49 -11.16 7.34
CA PRO A 94 -1.20 -12.39 7.62
C PRO A 94 -2.71 -12.22 7.38
N ARG A 95 -3.34 -13.28 6.84
CA ARG A 95 -4.81 -13.36 6.64
C ARG A 95 -5.41 -12.15 5.92
N LEU A 96 -4.64 -11.47 5.04
CA LEU A 96 -5.05 -10.21 4.41
C LEU A 96 -6.44 -10.27 3.76
N HIS A 97 -6.74 -11.35 3.01
CA HIS A 97 -8.06 -11.54 2.38
C HIS A 97 -9.19 -11.53 3.41
N SER A 98 -9.10 -12.39 4.43
CA SER A 98 -10.10 -12.49 5.49
C SER A 98 -10.20 -11.22 6.32
N ASN A 99 -9.07 -10.53 6.56
CA ASN A 99 -9.06 -9.25 7.26
C ASN A 99 -9.81 -8.16 6.47
N ALA A 100 -9.62 -8.11 5.15
CA ALA A 100 -10.31 -7.17 4.27
C ALA A 100 -11.81 -7.49 4.16
N GLU A 101 -12.18 -8.77 3.98
CA GLU A 101 -13.59 -9.20 3.94
C GLU A 101 -14.29 -8.90 5.27
N PHE A 102 -13.64 -9.21 6.40
CA PHE A 102 -14.20 -8.92 7.72
C PHE A 102 -14.39 -7.43 7.96
N ALA A 103 -13.43 -6.61 7.55
CA ALA A 103 -13.53 -5.16 7.67
C ALA A 103 -14.61 -4.53 6.75
N ALA A 104 -14.97 -5.20 5.65
CA ALA A 104 -16.02 -4.75 4.74
C ALA A 104 -17.42 -5.21 5.16
N ALA A 105 -17.52 -6.34 5.87
CA ALA A 105 -18.79 -6.94 6.27
C ALA A 105 -19.35 -6.42 7.60
N PHE A 106 -18.51 -5.84 8.45
CA PHE A 106 -18.84 -5.40 9.81
C PHE A 106 -18.28 -4.01 10.10
#